data_AF-A0A7J7DEL0-F1
#
_entry.id   AF-A0A7J7DEL0-F1
#
_cell.length_a   1.000
_cell.length_b   1.000
_cell.length_c   1.000
_cell.angle_alpha   90.00
_cell.angle_beta   90.00
_cell.angle_gamma   90.00
#
_symmetry.space_group_name_H-M   'P 1'
#
loop_
_entity.id
_entity.type
_entity.pdbx_description
1 polymer ?
#
loop_
_entity_poly.entity_id
_entity_poly.type
_entity_poly.pdbx_seq_one_letter_code
_entity_poly.pdbx_strand_id
1 'polypeptide(L)'
;MHEICRVIFVDVQALIRGFGGDDGTVSLVNLKEGGFYRLLPRIGVLKASSEEAVFVDVEEVRKLCCVVVTNGKDGCKVYWRDGELQIASFLASQQDPTGAGDIFLGGFVAGLVQGLSVPDAALVGNFFGSLGVERIGLPKFDLRMLQSTARASGCTSHSSQSEFHYFRMVAAKGDEYQVLRKGARQHWDSMRSCYQKAAAAYSDGKKEYAAYLSDQGKLQTKLAQEADEKSSQGIFKARKKRA
;
A
#
# COMPACT_ATOMS: atom_id res chain seq x y z
N MET A 1 21.80 -9.36 -16.72
CA MET A 1 20.63 -9.29 -15.80
C MET A 1 19.60 -8.23 -16.21
N HIS A 2 19.99 -7.08 -16.79
CA HIS A 2 19.02 -6.12 -17.37
C HIS A 2 18.33 -6.58 -18.66
N GLU A 3 18.80 -7.65 -19.30
CA GLU A 3 18.22 -8.17 -20.55
C GLU A 3 17.02 -9.13 -20.35
N ILE A 4 16.68 -9.48 -19.09
CA ILE A 4 15.67 -10.51 -18.80
C ILE A 4 14.42 -9.93 -18.12
N CYS A 5 14.56 -8.88 -17.30
CA CYS A 5 13.46 -8.31 -16.50
C CYS A 5 13.38 -6.78 -16.67
N ARG A 6 12.17 -6.27 -16.94
CA ARG A 6 11.90 -4.82 -17.08
C ARG A 6 12.05 -4.05 -15.76
N VAL A 7 11.71 -4.68 -14.63
CA VAL A 7 11.81 -4.10 -13.29
C VAL A 7 12.33 -5.18 -12.34
N ILE A 8 13.34 -4.84 -11.54
CA ILE A 8 13.79 -5.67 -10.43
C ILE A 8 13.13 -5.15 -9.16
N PHE A 9 12.40 -6.03 -8.50
CA PHE A 9 11.73 -5.74 -7.24
C PHE A 9 12.31 -6.64 -6.16
N VAL A 10 12.63 -6.07 -5.00
CA VAL A 10 13.36 -6.77 -3.93
C VAL A 10 12.70 -6.49 -2.59
N ASP A 11 12.43 -7.55 -1.82
CA ASP A 11 12.20 -7.43 -0.38
C ASP A 11 13.56 -7.34 0.33
N VAL A 12 13.75 -6.28 1.11
CA VAL A 12 15.02 -6.00 1.79
C VAL A 12 15.42 -7.11 2.74
N GLN A 13 14.47 -7.91 3.22
CA GLN A 13 14.73 -9.05 4.09
C GLN A 13 15.76 -10.03 3.51
N ALA A 14 15.87 -10.10 2.17
CA ALA A 14 16.88 -10.90 1.48
C ALA A 14 18.29 -10.28 1.51
N LEU A 15 18.41 -8.98 1.74
CA LEU A 15 19.66 -8.22 1.64
C LEU A 15 20.28 -7.89 2.99
N ILE A 16 19.48 -7.83 4.05
CA ILE A 16 19.91 -7.41 5.39
C ILE A 16 20.18 -8.59 6.34
N ARG A 17 20.14 -9.84 5.88
CA ARG A 17 20.46 -11.01 6.71
C ARG A 17 21.96 -11.30 6.67
N GLY A 18 22.58 -11.28 7.84
CA GLY A 18 23.91 -11.83 8.09
C GLY A 18 23.81 -13.24 8.67
N PHE A 19 24.86 -14.05 8.44
CA PHE A 19 24.98 -15.40 8.98
C PHE A 19 26.25 -15.48 9.83
N GLY A 20 26.11 -15.90 11.09
CA GLY A 20 27.22 -16.23 11.97
C GLY A 20 28.02 -17.41 11.40
N GLY A 21 29.34 -17.24 11.30
CA GLY A 21 30.22 -18.20 10.61
C GLY A 21 30.22 -19.61 11.21
N ASP A 22 30.05 -19.73 12.52
CA ASP A 22 30.29 -20.98 13.25
C ASP A 22 29.00 -21.65 13.76
N ASP A 23 27.91 -20.90 13.94
CA ASP A 23 26.65 -21.39 14.52
C ASP A 23 25.44 -21.25 13.58
N GLY A 24 25.62 -20.61 12.42
CA GLY A 24 24.53 -20.35 11.48
C GLY A 24 23.49 -19.36 11.99
N THR A 25 23.78 -18.62 13.07
CA THR A 25 22.86 -17.64 13.64
C THR A 25 22.55 -16.56 12.62
N VAL A 26 21.26 -16.29 12.42
CA VAL A 26 20.81 -15.23 11.51
C VAL A 26 20.65 -13.93 12.30
N SER A 27 21.33 -12.88 11.84
CA SER A 27 21.20 -11.53 12.39
C SER A 27 20.80 -10.54 11.30
N LEU A 28 20.27 -9.39 11.72
CA LEU A 28 20.04 -8.27 10.80
C LEU A 28 21.27 -7.37 10.81
N VAL A 29 21.76 -7.02 9.61
CA VAL A 29 22.89 -6.13 9.40
C VAL A 29 22.46 -4.91 8.62
N ASN A 30 23.19 -3.81 8.75
CA ASN A 30 22.89 -2.63 7.95
C ASN A 30 23.12 -2.93 6.46
N LEU A 31 22.21 -2.46 5.60
CA LEU A 31 22.28 -2.70 4.16
C LEU A 31 23.58 -2.19 3.54
N LYS A 32 24.15 -1.11 4.08
CA LYS A 32 25.47 -0.57 3.65
C LYS A 32 26.64 -1.47 4.02
N GLU A 33 26.54 -2.17 5.14
CA GLU A 33 27.55 -3.12 5.62
C GLU A 33 27.44 -4.46 4.89
N GLY A 34 26.27 -4.75 4.33
CA GLY A 34 26.05 -5.92 3.47
C GLY A 34 26.73 -5.80 2.10
N GLY A 35 26.99 -6.95 1.48
CA GLY A 35 27.59 -7.04 0.13
C GLY A 35 26.67 -6.59 -1.03
N PHE A 36 25.46 -6.14 -0.72
CA PHE A 36 24.38 -5.90 -1.69
C PHE A 36 24.13 -4.41 -1.99
N TYR A 37 24.73 -3.47 -1.23
CA TYR A 37 24.50 -2.03 -1.43
C TYR A 37 24.78 -1.57 -2.88
N ARG A 38 25.82 -2.13 -3.50
CA ARG A 38 26.20 -1.88 -4.91
C ARG A 38 25.12 -2.26 -5.93
N LEU A 39 24.12 -3.06 -5.56
CA LEU A 39 23.04 -3.49 -6.42
C LEU A 39 21.87 -2.51 -6.45
N LEU A 40 21.78 -1.60 -5.45
CA LEU A 40 20.67 -0.65 -5.31
C LEU A 40 20.36 0.15 -6.59
N PRO A 41 21.34 0.68 -7.35
CA PRO A 41 21.05 1.42 -8.59
C PRO A 41 20.39 0.58 -9.69
N ARG A 42 20.39 -0.76 -9.56
CA ARG A 42 19.76 -1.69 -10.51
C ARG A 42 18.37 -2.14 -10.04
N ILE A 43 18.00 -1.87 -8.80
CA ILE A 43 16.71 -2.20 -8.22
C ILE A 43 15.71 -1.11 -8.61
N GLY A 44 14.55 -1.51 -9.15
CA GLY A 44 13.47 -0.57 -9.46
C GLY A 44 12.72 -0.13 -8.21
N VAL A 45 12.32 -1.10 -7.38
CA VAL A 45 11.67 -0.83 -6.10
C VAL A 45 12.22 -1.79 -5.03
N LEU A 46 12.57 -1.25 -3.86
CA LEU A 46 12.98 -1.96 -2.66
C LEU A 46 11.85 -1.87 -1.63
N LYS A 47 11.31 -2.99 -1.15
CA LYS A 47 10.34 -3.02 -0.06
C LYS A 47 11.04 -3.29 1.27
N ALA A 48 10.59 -2.63 2.33
CA ALA A 48 10.97 -2.89 3.70
C ALA A 48 9.74 -2.77 4.61
N SER A 49 9.71 -3.47 5.75
CA SER A 49 8.81 -3.11 6.85
C SER A 49 9.37 -1.93 7.66
N SER A 50 8.55 -1.36 8.55
CA SER A 50 9.00 -0.35 9.52
C SER A 50 10.17 -0.85 10.38
N GLU A 51 10.15 -2.13 10.75
CA GLU A 51 11.18 -2.78 11.56
C GLU A 51 12.46 -3.04 10.75
N GLU A 52 12.34 -3.28 9.44
CA GLU A 52 13.48 -3.47 8.54
C GLU A 52 14.10 -2.14 8.11
N ALA A 53 13.29 -1.08 7.99
CA ALA A 53 13.71 0.24 7.50
C ALA A 53 14.85 0.86 8.32
N VAL A 54 14.95 0.52 9.62
CA VAL A 54 16.05 0.97 10.50
C VAL A 54 17.42 0.44 10.05
N PHE A 55 17.48 -0.63 9.25
CA PHE A 55 18.70 -1.20 8.69
C PHE A 55 19.01 -0.71 7.26
N VAL A 56 18.11 0.06 6.63
CA VAL A 56 18.20 0.42 5.21
C VAL A 56 18.84 1.78 4.98
N ASP A 57 18.69 2.73 5.90
CA ASP A 57 18.95 4.16 5.66
C ASP A 57 18.14 4.68 4.47
N VAL A 58 16.82 4.79 4.67
CA VAL A 58 15.84 5.11 3.63
C VAL A 58 16.18 6.40 2.89
N GLU A 59 16.72 7.41 3.58
CA GLU A 59 17.05 8.71 2.98
C GLU A 59 18.24 8.65 2.01
N GLU A 60 19.22 7.79 2.26
CA GLU A 60 20.28 7.55 1.28
C GLU A 60 19.83 6.61 0.16
N VAL A 61 19.10 5.54 0.50
CA VAL A 61 18.68 4.54 -0.48
C VAL A 61 17.64 5.09 -1.48
N ARG A 62 16.73 5.96 -1.05
CA ARG A 62 15.75 6.60 -1.94
C ARG A 62 16.37 7.43 -3.07
N LYS A 63 17.63 7.85 -2.92
CA LYS A 63 18.39 8.56 -3.97
C LYS A 63 18.82 7.62 -5.09
N LEU A 64 18.91 6.32 -4.81
CA LEU A 64 19.39 5.27 -5.71
C LEU A 64 18.26 4.44 -6.33
N CYS A 65 17.22 4.11 -5.55
CA CYS A 65 16.04 3.39 -6.04
C CYS A 65 14.76 3.85 -5.30
N CYS A 66 13.59 3.44 -5.78
CA CYS A 66 12.34 3.69 -5.06
C CYS A 66 12.24 2.75 -3.85
N VAL A 67 11.80 3.27 -2.70
CA VAL A 67 11.65 2.49 -1.47
C VAL A 67 10.18 2.49 -1.03
N VAL A 68 9.63 1.32 -0.70
CA VAL A 68 8.29 1.17 -0.13
C VAL A 68 8.43 0.64 1.29
N VAL A 69 8.01 1.43 2.28
CA VAL A 69 8.03 1.05 3.69
C VAL A 69 6.61 0.73 4.15
N THR A 70 6.34 -0.53 4.51
CA THR A 70 5.05 -0.95 5.06
C THR A 70 4.99 -0.72 6.58
N ASN A 71 3.92 -0.10 7.06
CA ASN A 71 3.70 0.31 8.46
C ASN A 71 2.42 -0.33 9.04
N GLY A 72 2.15 -1.59 8.70
CA GLY A 72 0.99 -2.34 9.19
C GLY A 72 -0.34 -1.59 9.02
N LYS A 73 -1.03 -1.32 10.13
CA LYS A 73 -2.33 -0.63 10.15
C LYS A 73 -2.30 0.80 9.58
N ASP A 74 -1.12 1.43 9.57
CA ASP A 74 -0.95 2.79 9.06
C ASP A 74 -0.70 2.83 7.54
N GLY A 75 -0.63 1.65 6.91
CA GLY A 75 -0.51 1.47 5.46
C GLY A 75 0.94 1.38 5.04
N CYS A 76 1.35 2.18 4.05
CA CYS A 76 2.73 2.22 3.60
C CYS A 76 3.14 3.63 3.18
N LYS A 77 4.43 3.86 3.11
CA LYS A 77 5.01 5.09 2.59
C LYS A 77 5.94 4.75 1.42
N VAL A 78 5.77 5.48 0.32
CA VAL A 78 6.59 5.34 -0.88
C VAL A 78 7.57 6.50 -0.91
N TYR A 79 8.85 6.20 -1.11
CA TYR A 79 9.94 7.16 -1.21
C TYR A 79 10.60 7.08 -2.59
N TRP A 80 10.91 8.23 -3.16
CA TRP A 80 11.76 8.39 -4.33
C TRP A 80 12.73 9.55 -4.08
N ARG A 81 13.67 9.77 -5.00
CA ARG A 81 14.77 10.74 -4.83
C ARG A 81 14.31 12.10 -4.29
N ASP A 82 13.25 12.66 -4.86
CA ASP A 82 12.82 14.04 -4.60
C ASP A 82 11.48 14.13 -3.85
N GLY A 83 10.95 13.03 -3.34
CA GLY A 83 9.67 13.07 -2.62
C GLY A 83 9.24 11.76 -1.98
N GLU A 84 8.18 11.87 -1.18
CA GLU A 84 7.56 10.75 -0.49
C GLU A 84 6.04 10.87 -0.55
N LEU A 85 5.33 9.74 -0.37
CA LEU A 85 3.88 9.70 -0.32
C LEU A 85 3.41 8.67 0.71
N GLN A 86 2.59 9.12 1.66
CA GLN A 86 1.87 8.23 2.57
C GLN A 86 0.62 7.68 1.90
N ILE A 87 0.43 6.36 1.96
CA ILE A 87 -0.73 5.64 1.45
C ILE A 87 -1.35 4.90 2.62
N ALA A 88 -2.57 5.31 2.97
CA ALA A 88 -3.29 4.72 4.10
C ALA A 88 -3.59 3.23 3.87
N SER A 89 -3.65 2.47 4.96
CA SER A 89 -4.17 1.11 4.92
C SER A 89 -5.69 1.09 4.74
N PHE A 90 -6.22 -0.07 4.38
CA PHE A 90 -7.65 -0.33 4.44
C PHE A 90 -7.99 -0.85 5.84
N LEU A 91 -9.20 -0.54 6.32
CA LEU A 91 -9.65 -1.06 7.60
C LEU A 91 -9.72 -2.59 7.52
N ALA A 92 -9.14 -3.26 8.51
CA ALA A 92 -9.21 -4.71 8.66
C ALA A 92 -9.40 -5.09 10.13
N SER A 93 -10.21 -6.12 10.38
CA SER A 93 -10.31 -6.76 11.69
C SER A 93 -9.20 -7.81 11.81
N GLN A 94 -8.01 -7.38 12.25
CA GLN A 94 -6.84 -8.26 12.35
C GLN A 94 -7.10 -9.48 13.24
N GLN A 95 -6.98 -10.67 12.66
CA GLN A 95 -6.98 -11.97 13.32
C GLN A 95 -5.58 -12.57 13.34
N ASP A 96 -4.87 -12.55 12.21
CA ASP A 96 -3.52 -13.11 12.06
C ASP A 96 -2.67 -12.23 11.12
N PRO A 97 -1.62 -11.53 11.60
CA PRO A 97 -0.78 -10.70 10.75
C PRO A 97 0.24 -11.48 9.92
N THR A 98 0.33 -12.80 10.11
CA THR A 98 1.36 -13.63 9.48
C THR A 98 1.24 -13.60 7.96
N GLY A 99 2.35 -13.28 7.28
CA GLY A 99 2.40 -13.22 5.81
C GLY A 99 1.74 -11.99 5.18
N ALA A 100 1.25 -11.02 5.98
CA ALA A 100 0.63 -9.80 5.44
C ALA A 100 1.58 -9.01 4.52
N GLY A 101 2.88 -9.01 4.83
CA GLY A 101 3.92 -8.40 3.99
C GLY A 101 4.05 -9.09 2.63
N ASP A 102 4.01 -10.42 2.59
CA ASP A 102 4.07 -11.21 1.34
C ASP A 102 2.80 -11.03 0.51
N ILE A 103 1.64 -10.95 1.17
CA ILE A 103 0.36 -10.69 0.52
C ILE A 103 0.33 -9.27 -0.07
N PHE A 104 0.81 -8.27 0.68
CA PHE A 104 1.04 -6.92 0.16
C PHE A 104 1.92 -6.97 -1.09
N LEU A 105 3.01 -7.74 -1.03
CA LEU A 105 3.96 -7.92 -2.11
C LEU A 105 3.29 -8.45 -3.38
N GLY A 106 2.46 -9.49 -3.23
CA GLY A 106 1.70 -10.08 -4.34
C GLY A 106 0.75 -9.08 -4.98
N GLY A 107 0.00 -8.33 -4.17
CA GLY A 107 -0.88 -7.27 -4.66
C GLY A 107 -0.12 -6.14 -5.37
N PHE A 108 1.00 -5.71 -4.81
CA PHE A 108 1.87 -4.69 -5.37
C PHE A 108 2.44 -5.10 -6.74
N VAL A 109 3.03 -6.29 -6.84
CA VAL A 109 3.59 -6.81 -8.10
C VAL A 109 2.48 -6.97 -9.14
N ALA A 110 1.32 -7.48 -8.75
CA ALA A 110 0.20 -7.61 -9.67
C ALA A 110 -0.29 -6.24 -10.19
N GLY A 111 -0.28 -5.20 -9.34
CA GLY A 111 -0.51 -3.82 -9.76
C GLY A 111 0.52 -3.34 -10.80
N LEU A 112 1.81 -3.53 -10.54
CA LEU A 112 2.87 -3.14 -11.48
C LEU A 112 2.77 -3.86 -12.83
N VAL A 113 2.45 -5.17 -12.82
CA VAL A 113 2.26 -5.97 -14.04
C VAL A 113 1.08 -5.44 -14.88
N GLN A 114 0.06 -4.88 -14.23
CA GLN A 114 -1.07 -4.21 -14.92
C GLN A 114 -0.73 -2.77 -15.39
N GLY A 115 0.50 -2.31 -15.21
CA GLY A 115 0.96 -0.98 -15.64
C GLY A 115 0.63 0.14 -14.66
N LEU A 116 0.22 -0.18 -13.44
CA LEU A 116 -0.01 0.83 -12.40
C LEU A 116 1.29 1.56 -12.03
N SER A 117 1.15 2.81 -11.56
CA SER A 117 2.26 3.53 -10.95
C SER A 117 2.68 2.87 -9.63
N VAL A 118 3.89 3.14 -9.13
CA VAL A 118 4.33 2.59 -7.83
C VAL A 118 3.37 2.95 -6.68
N PRO A 119 2.90 4.22 -6.54
CA PRO A 119 1.86 4.55 -5.57
C PRO A 119 0.56 3.76 -5.72
N ASP A 120 0.05 3.62 -6.95
CA ASP A 120 -1.22 2.91 -7.17
C ASP A 120 -1.06 1.40 -6.91
N ALA A 121 0.08 0.82 -7.29
CA ALA A 121 0.44 -0.54 -6.95
C ALA A 121 0.56 -0.74 -5.43
N ALA A 122 1.11 0.23 -4.71
CA ALA A 122 1.20 0.20 -3.24
C ALA A 122 -0.18 0.30 -2.56
N LEU A 123 -1.12 1.02 -3.16
CA LEU A 123 -2.52 0.98 -2.72
C LEU A 123 -3.16 -0.40 -2.91
N VAL A 124 -2.92 -1.05 -4.06
CA VAL A 124 -3.37 -2.44 -4.30
C VAL A 124 -2.71 -3.39 -3.29
N GLY A 125 -1.42 -3.22 -3.02
CA GLY A 125 -0.71 -3.96 -1.97
C GLY A 125 -1.36 -3.79 -0.60
N ASN A 126 -1.65 -2.55 -0.16
CA ASN A 126 -2.33 -2.28 1.11
C ASN A 126 -3.70 -2.98 1.19
N PHE A 127 -4.46 -2.99 0.08
CA PHE A 127 -5.75 -3.67 0.02
C PHE A 127 -5.64 -5.18 0.22
N PHE A 128 -4.70 -5.83 -0.47
CA PHE A 128 -4.51 -7.26 -0.30
C PHE A 128 -3.93 -7.59 1.08
N GLY A 129 -2.96 -6.79 1.56
CA GLY A 129 -2.40 -6.94 2.90
C GLY A 129 -3.46 -6.84 3.99
N SER A 130 -4.41 -5.91 3.87
CA SER A 130 -5.50 -5.77 4.83
C SER A 130 -6.43 -6.98 4.83
N LEU A 131 -6.73 -7.56 3.66
CA LEU A 131 -7.52 -8.80 3.56
C LEU A 131 -6.76 -10.01 4.14
N GLY A 132 -5.43 -10.00 3.97
CA GLY A 132 -4.52 -10.99 4.53
C GLY A 132 -4.68 -11.14 6.03
N VAL A 133 -4.80 -10.01 6.75
CA VAL A 133 -4.85 -10.04 8.20
C VAL A 133 -6.21 -10.43 8.79
N GLU A 134 -7.29 -10.44 8.00
CA GLU A 134 -8.65 -10.67 8.50
C GLU A 134 -8.99 -12.13 8.79
N ARG A 135 -8.13 -13.09 8.43
CA ARG A 135 -8.39 -14.52 8.56
C ARG A 135 -7.12 -15.25 8.96
N ILE A 136 -7.27 -16.38 9.65
CA ILE A 136 -6.16 -17.29 9.93
C ILE A 136 -5.77 -18.01 8.64
N GLY A 137 -4.47 -17.96 8.29
CA GLY A 137 -3.93 -18.58 7.09
C GLY A 137 -4.16 -17.78 5.81
N LEU A 138 -3.69 -18.32 4.67
CA LEU A 138 -3.71 -17.60 3.39
C LEU A 138 -5.14 -17.43 2.85
N PRO A 139 -5.57 -16.18 2.54
CA PRO A 139 -6.85 -15.95 1.90
C PRO A 139 -6.85 -16.50 0.47
N LYS A 140 -8.03 -16.88 -0.02
CA LYS A 140 -8.24 -17.13 -1.45
C LYS A 140 -8.55 -15.80 -2.13
N PHE A 141 -7.73 -15.42 -3.12
CA PHE A 141 -7.91 -14.21 -3.90
C PHE A 141 -8.53 -14.52 -5.27
N ASP A 142 -9.41 -13.64 -5.74
CA ASP A 142 -9.99 -13.68 -7.08
C ASP A 142 -9.43 -12.50 -7.90
N LEU A 143 -9.07 -12.75 -9.16
CA LEU A 143 -8.59 -11.73 -10.11
C LEU A 143 -9.53 -10.53 -10.24
N ARG A 144 -10.84 -10.72 -10.04
CA ARG A 144 -11.83 -9.62 -10.03
C ARG A 144 -11.54 -8.60 -8.93
N MET A 145 -10.96 -9.02 -7.80
CA MET A 145 -10.61 -8.14 -6.69
C MET A 145 -9.52 -7.14 -7.08
N LEU A 146 -8.57 -7.55 -7.92
CA LEU A 146 -7.52 -6.68 -8.43
C LEU A 146 -8.10 -5.58 -9.34
N GLN A 147 -9.08 -5.94 -10.17
CA GLN A 147 -9.77 -5.01 -11.06
C GLN A 147 -10.61 -4.00 -10.28
N SER A 148 -11.27 -4.41 -9.19
CA SER A 148 -12.06 -3.52 -8.33
C SER A 148 -11.19 -2.42 -7.71
N THR A 149 -10.01 -2.78 -7.19
CA THR A 149 -9.11 -1.84 -6.53
C THR A 149 -8.40 -0.94 -7.55
N ALA A 150 -7.96 -1.47 -8.69
CA ALA A 150 -7.39 -0.68 -9.78
C ALA A 150 -8.42 0.31 -10.38
N ARG A 151 -9.70 -0.08 -10.47
CA ARG A 151 -10.80 0.79 -10.90
C ARG A 151 -11.18 1.84 -9.86
N ALA A 152 -11.20 1.49 -8.57
CA ALA A 152 -11.36 2.47 -7.47
C ALA A 152 -10.21 3.50 -7.42
N SER A 153 -9.03 3.11 -7.93
CA SER A 153 -7.85 3.96 -8.13
C SER A 153 -7.88 4.78 -9.44
N GLY A 154 -8.83 4.51 -10.34
CA GLY A 154 -8.98 5.21 -11.62
C GLY A 154 -8.02 4.78 -12.74
N CYS A 155 -7.36 3.63 -12.63
CA CYS A 155 -6.42 3.16 -13.65
C CYS A 155 -7.14 2.32 -14.72
N THR A 156 -7.15 2.81 -15.96
CA THR A 156 -7.55 2.03 -17.15
C THR A 156 -6.32 1.77 -18.02
N SER A 157 -6.14 0.52 -18.41
CA SER A 157 -5.09 0.08 -19.32
C SER A 157 -5.43 0.55 -20.72
N HIS A 158 -4.77 1.61 -21.23
CA HIS A 158 -4.52 1.84 -22.67
C HIS A 158 -3.59 3.06 -22.87
N SER A 159 -2.37 2.80 -23.36
CA SER A 159 -1.85 3.32 -24.65
C SER A 159 -0.35 3.10 -24.81
N SER A 160 -0.01 2.39 -25.89
CA SER A 160 1.20 2.45 -26.76
C SER A 160 2.62 2.59 -26.18
N GLN A 161 3.48 1.71 -26.72
CA GLN A 161 4.94 1.74 -26.69
C GLN A 161 5.52 3.16 -26.92
N SER A 162 6.16 3.70 -25.89
CA SER A 162 7.25 4.68 -26.05
C SER A 162 8.13 4.64 -24.80
N GLU A 163 9.43 4.47 -25.04
CA GLU A 163 10.48 4.20 -24.07
C GLU A 163 10.63 5.29 -22.98
N PHE A 164 11.05 4.84 -21.79
CA PHE A 164 11.91 5.57 -20.85
C PHE A 164 11.49 6.96 -20.32
N HIS A 165 10.18 7.22 -20.16
CA HIS A 165 9.70 8.44 -19.48
C HIS A 165 8.68 8.23 -18.34
N TYR A 166 8.57 7.00 -17.79
CA TYR A 166 7.56 6.67 -16.75
C TYR A 166 7.98 6.99 -15.29
N PHE A 167 9.15 7.58 -15.09
CA PHE A 167 9.64 8.01 -13.76
C PHE A 167 9.68 9.54 -13.56
N ARG A 168 9.12 10.32 -14.50
CA ARG A 168 8.93 11.76 -14.26
C ARG A 168 7.64 11.98 -13.47
N MET A 169 7.82 12.41 -12.23
CA MET A 169 6.81 13.05 -11.38
C MET A 169 5.71 13.77 -12.19
N VAL A 170 4.46 13.35 -11.98
CA VAL A 170 3.41 14.33 -11.69
C VAL A 170 3.02 14.09 -10.24
N ALA A 171 3.87 14.63 -9.35
CA ALA A 171 3.44 15.00 -8.02
C ALA A 171 2.28 15.99 -8.18
N ALA A 172 1.04 15.51 -8.07
CA ALA A 172 -0.06 16.42 -7.85
C ALA A 172 0.12 17.00 -6.44
N LYS A 173 0.21 18.33 -6.36
CA LYS A 173 0.31 19.10 -5.12
C LYS A 173 -0.63 18.50 -4.06
N GLY A 174 -0.08 18.18 -2.88
CA GLY A 174 -0.76 17.49 -1.79
C GLY A 174 -2.08 18.14 -1.33
N ASP A 175 -2.30 19.43 -1.62
CA ASP A 175 -3.51 20.15 -1.23
C ASP A 175 -4.75 19.73 -2.01
N GLU A 176 -4.68 19.51 -3.33
CA GLU A 176 -5.85 19.09 -4.13
C GLU A 176 -6.31 17.68 -3.73
N TYR A 177 -5.37 16.78 -3.42
CA TYR A 177 -5.67 15.40 -3.02
C TYR A 177 -6.36 15.33 -1.64
N GLN A 178 -5.89 16.11 -0.66
CA GLN A 178 -6.52 16.18 0.66
C GLN A 178 -7.88 16.87 0.64
N VAL A 179 -8.06 17.92 -0.18
CA VAL A 179 -9.34 18.62 -0.33
C VAL A 179 -10.37 17.72 -1.00
N LEU A 180 -9.98 16.98 -2.05
CA LEU A 180 -10.91 16.15 -2.82
C LEU A 180 -11.40 14.94 -2.01
N ARG A 181 -10.60 14.38 -1.09
CA ARG A 181 -11.02 13.25 -0.23
C ARG A 181 -11.60 13.63 1.14
N LYS A 182 -11.83 14.93 1.42
CA LYS A 182 -12.42 15.38 2.69
C LYS A 182 -13.78 14.73 3.00
N GLY A 183 -14.61 14.52 1.97
CA GLY A 183 -15.91 13.87 2.10
C GLY A 183 -15.80 12.37 2.43
N ALA A 184 -14.92 11.65 1.74
CA ALA A 184 -14.67 10.24 2.05
C ALA A 184 -14.14 10.06 3.47
N ARG A 185 -13.22 10.94 3.90
CA ARG A 185 -12.67 10.94 5.26
C ARG A 185 -13.74 11.07 6.34
N GLN A 186 -14.72 11.96 6.17
CA GLN A 186 -15.83 12.13 7.11
C GLN A 186 -16.70 10.89 7.24
N HIS A 187 -16.93 10.17 6.13
CA HIS A 187 -17.65 8.90 6.16
C HIS A 187 -16.82 7.79 6.82
N TRP A 188 -15.51 7.74 6.56
CA TRP A 188 -14.59 6.81 7.23
C TRP A 188 -14.52 7.07 8.75
N ASP A 189 -14.49 8.33 9.19
CA ASP A 189 -14.52 8.71 10.62
C ASP A 189 -15.87 8.38 11.27
N SER A 190 -16.98 8.61 10.56
CA SER A 190 -18.34 8.26 11.01
C SER A 190 -18.53 6.75 11.13
N MET A 191 -18.02 5.99 10.17
CA MET A 191 -17.99 4.53 10.20
C MET A 191 -17.23 4.03 11.43
N ARG A 192 -16.04 4.57 11.70
CA ARG A 192 -15.23 4.25 12.88
C ARG A 192 -15.99 4.50 14.17
N SER A 193 -16.67 5.64 14.28
CA SER A 193 -17.52 5.97 15.44
C SER A 193 -18.67 4.97 15.61
N CYS A 194 -19.31 4.54 14.52
CA CYS A 194 -20.40 3.57 14.56
C CYS A 194 -19.92 2.20 15.06
N TYR A 195 -18.80 1.67 14.56
CA TYR A 195 -18.29 0.38 15.02
C TYR A 195 -17.73 0.43 16.45
N GLN A 196 -17.11 1.53 16.87
CA GLN A 196 -16.71 1.71 18.26
C GLN A 196 -17.91 1.69 19.21
N LYS A 197 -19.00 2.40 18.86
CA LYS A 197 -20.24 2.40 19.63
C LYS A 197 -20.93 1.03 19.59
N ALA A 198 -20.90 0.33 18.45
CA ALA A 198 -21.44 -1.01 18.31
C ALA A 198 -20.72 -2.00 19.24
N ALA A 199 -19.39 -1.95 19.28
CA ALA A 199 -18.58 -2.77 20.16
C ALA A 199 -18.88 -2.48 21.64
N ALA A 200 -18.97 -1.20 22.04
CA ALA A 200 -19.34 -0.83 23.40
C ALA A 200 -20.76 -1.30 23.78
N ALA A 201 -21.74 -1.10 22.90
CA ALA A 201 -23.12 -1.54 23.11
C ALA A 201 -23.22 -3.07 23.20
N TYR A 202 -22.42 -3.81 22.43
CA TYR A 202 -22.38 -5.27 22.48
C TYR A 202 -21.82 -5.75 23.82
N SER A 203 -20.73 -5.14 24.30
CA SER A 203 -20.14 -5.42 25.62
C SER A 203 -21.10 -5.11 26.78
N ASP A 204 -21.94 -4.08 26.63
CA ASP A 204 -23.02 -3.74 27.58
C ASP A 204 -24.24 -4.67 27.49
N GLY A 205 -24.21 -5.71 26.65
CA GLY A 205 -25.32 -6.65 26.45
C GLY A 205 -26.47 -6.12 25.57
N LYS A 206 -26.36 -4.92 25.00
CA LYS A 206 -27.37 -4.28 24.15
C LYS A 206 -27.23 -4.75 22.69
N LYS A 207 -27.46 -6.05 22.47
CA LYS A 207 -27.18 -6.73 21.19
C LYS A 207 -27.92 -6.14 19.98
N GLU A 208 -29.19 -5.79 20.13
CA GLU A 208 -30.00 -5.19 19.05
C GLU A 208 -29.49 -3.81 18.66
N TYR A 209 -29.11 -2.99 19.66
CA TYR A 209 -28.54 -1.67 19.43
C TYR A 209 -27.14 -1.75 18.80
N ALA A 210 -26.34 -2.74 19.20
CA ALA A 210 -25.04 -3.02 18.58
C ALA A 210 -25.21 -3.44 17.10
N ALA A 211 -26.19 -4.28 16.77
CA ALA A 211 -26.49 -4.67 15.40
C ALA A 211 -26.90 -3.46 14.55
N TYR A 212 -27.78 -2.60 15.08
CA TYR A 212 -28.17 -1.36 14.43
C TYR A 212 -26.98 -0.44 14.12
N LEU A 213 -26.08 -0.22 15.10
CA LEU A 213 -24.89 0.59 14.91
C LEU A 213 -23.90 -0.05 13.91
N SER A 214 -23.81 -1.37 13.88
CA SER A 214 -23.01 -2.11 12.88
C SER A 214 -23.56 -1.91 11.46
N ASP A 215 -24.87 -1.94 11.27
CA ASP A 215 -25.50 -1.68 9.97
C ASP A 215 -25.35 -0.22 9.54
N GLN A 216 -25.40 0.73 10.48
CA GLN A 216 -25.03 2.12 10.20
C GLN A 216 -23.54 2.24 9.79
N GLY A 217 -22.65 1.48 10.43
CA GLY A 217 -21.24 1.38 10.04
C GLY A 217 -21.07 0.93 8.59
N LYS A 218 -21.78 -0.13 8.17
CA LYS A 218 -21.77 -0.64 6.78
C LYS A 218 -22.27 0.41 5.78
N LEU A 219 -23.32 1.15 6.14
CA LEU A 219 -23.85 2.24 5.31
C LEU A 219 -22.79 3.35 5.12
N GLN A 220 -22.11 3.74 6.20
CA GLN A 220 -21.03 4.73 6.12
C GLN A 220 -19.83 4.21 5.30
N THR A 221 -19.52 2.91 5.36
CA THR A 221 -18.51 2.29 4.48
C THR A 221 -18.89 2.44 3.01
N LYS A 222 -20.15 2.17 2.65
CA LYS A 222 -20.63 2.32 1.27
C LYS A 222 -20.55 3.77 0.80
N LEU A 223 -20.98 4.71 1.64
CA LEU A 223 -20.90 6.15 1.36
C LEU A 223 -19.44 6.63 1.24
N ALA A 224 -18.53 6.11 2.06
CA ALA A 224 -17.11 6.43 1.99
C ALA A 224 -16.50 5.95 0.66
N GLN A 225 -16.86 4.74 0.23
CA GLN A 225 -16.44 4.18 -1.06
C GLN A 225 -16.98 4.99 -2.24
N GLU A 226 -18.27 5.34 -2.23
CA GLU A 226 -18.88 6.18 -3.28
C GLU A 226 -18.27 7.59 -3.30
N ALA A 227 -17.95 8.15 -2.13
CA ALA A 227 -17.29 9.44 -2.03
C ALA A 227 -15.84 9.38 -2.53
N ASP A 228 -15.09 8.32 -2.21
CA ASP A 228 -13.75 8.08 -2.76
C ASP A 228 -13.80 7.95 -4.29
N GLU A 229 -14.79 7.23 -4.83
CA GLU A 229 -14.99 7.09 -6.27
C GLU A 229 -15.29 8.45 -6.96
N LYS A 230 -16.21 9.24 -6.40
CA LYS A 230 -16.53 10.59 -6.90
C LYS A 230 -15.32 11.53 -6.80
N SER A 231 -14.54 11.43 -5.73
CA SER A 231 -13.34 12.23 -5.52
C SER A 231 -12.26 11.90 -6.56
N SER A 232 -12.06 10.61 -6.81
CA SER A 232 -11.16 10.10 -7.86
C SER A 232 -11.60 10.61 -9.26
N GLN A 233 -12.90 10.60 -9.56
CA GLN A 233 -13.43 11.17 -10.81
C GLN A 233 -13.23 12.69 -10.92
N GLY A 234 -13.33 13.43 -9.80
CA GLY A 234 -13.08 14.87 -9.74
C GLY A 234 -11.62 15.23 -10.03
N ILE A 235 -10.68 14.49 -9.42
CA ILE A 235 -9.23 14.61 -9.67
C ILE A 235 -8.94 14.38 -11.16
N PHE A 236 -9.57 13.37 -11.76
CA PHE A 236 -9.38 13.02 -13.16
C PHE A 236 -9.85 14.14 -14.11
N LYS A 237 -11.06 14.70 -13.90
CA LYS A 237 -11.58 15.81 -14.71
C LYS A 237 -10.71 17.07 -14.60
N ALA A 238 -10.18 17.36 -13.41
CA ALA A 238 -9.28 18.48 -13.20
C ALA A 238 -7.94 18.31 -13.95
N ARG A 239 -7.42 17.07 -14.04
CA ARG A 239 -6.19 16.74 -14.78
C ARG A 239 -6.36 16.85 -16.29
N LYS A 240 -7.49 16.39 -16.85
CA LYS A 240 -7.76 16.46 -18.31
C LYS A 240 -7.92 17.90 -18.83
N LYS A 241 -8.32 18.85 -17.98
CA LYS A 241 -8.42 20.28 -18.34
C LYS A 241 -7.06 21.01 -18.38
N ARG A 242 -6.00 20.41 -17.83
CA ARG A 242 -4.67 21.01 -17.71
C ARG A 242 -3.66 20.47 -18.74
N ALA A 243 -4.09 19.56 -19.63
CA ALA A 243 -3.33 19.02 -20.76
C ALA A 243 -3.95 19.54 -22.06
#